data_AF-A0A813DGI4-F1
#
_entry.id   AF-A0A813DGI4-F1
#
_cell.length_a   1.000
_cell.length_b   1.000
_cell.length_c   1.000
_cell.angle_alpha   90.00
_cell.angle_beta   90.00
_cell.angle_gamma   90.00
#
_symmetry.space_group_name_H-M   'P 1'
#
loop_
_entity.id
_entity.type
_entity.pdbx_description
1 polymer ?
#
loop_
_entity_poly.entity_id
_entity_poly.type
_entity_poly.pdbx_seq_one_letter_code
_entity_poly.pdbx_strand_id
1 'polypeptide(L)'
;KYEISVEERFYKQEYCGCSYSLRDSNTWRKQQGIPPVRIGGDTAGLGTRYFEDAEKDAEEESQEVVDSFFKDAENQFGDETRLEKVYEGRKKNAGTADENNW
;
A
#
# COMPACT_ATOMS: atom_id res chain seq x y z
N LYS A 1 -14.35 -13.15 -2.88
CA LYS A 1 -12.90 -13.07 -2.55
C LYS A 1 -12.65 -12.92 -1.05
N TYR A 2 -13.53 -12.21 -0.31
CA TYR A 2 -13.32 -11.89 1.11
C TYR A 2 -14.24 -12.59 2.11
N GLU A 3 -15.06 -13.56 1.68
CA GLU A 3 -16.05 -14.25 2.54
C GLU A 3 -15.41 -14.89 3.79
N ILE A 4 -14.39 -15.73 3.62
CA ILE A 4 -13.66 -16.36 4.75
C ILE A 4 -12.99 -15.30 5.65
N SER A 5 -12.54 -14.19 5.05
CA SER A 5 -11.89 -13.11 5.80
C SER A 5 -12.86 -12.42 6.77
N VAL A 6 -14.12 -12.27 6.34
CA VAL A 6 -15.20 -11.69 7.15
C VAL A 6 -15.69 -12.68 8.20
N GLU A 7 -15.95 -13.94 7.81
CA GLU A 7 -16.48 -14.98 8.72
C GLU A 7 -15.56 -15.23 9.92
N GLU A 8 -14.25 -15.37 9.67
CA GLU A 8 -13.25 -15.62 10.71
C GLU A 8 -12.72 -14.33 11.37
N ARG A 9 -13.28 -13.17 11.00
CA ARG A 9 -12.88 -11.84 11.49
C ARG A 9 -11.36 -11.67 11.42
N PHE A 10 -10.80 -11.87 10.23
CA PHE A 10 -9.38 -11.63 10.00
C PHE A 10 -9.04 -10.15 10.13
N TYR A 11 -7.83 -9.88 10.61
CA TYR A 11 -7.34 -8.52 10.78
C TYR A 11 -6.93 -7.88 9.44
N LYS A 12 -7.39 -6.65 9.17
CA LYS A 12 -6.88 -5.77 8.12
C LYS A 12 -5.54 -5.18 8.57
N GLN A 13 -4.49 -5.37 7.79
CA GLN A 13 -3.16 -4.82 8.11
C GLN A 13 -3.07 -3.36 7.66
N GLU A 14 -3.05 -2.43 8.63
CA GLU A 14 -2.87 -0.99 8.34
C GLU A 14 -1.39 -0.56 8.24
N TYR A 15 -0.45 -1.42 8.66
CA TYR A 15 0.99 -1.20 8.61
C TYR A 15 1.74 -2.54 8.53
N CYS A 16 2.97 -2.55 8.01
CA CYS A 16 3.71 -3.79 7.75
C CYS A 16 4.32 -4.48 8.99
N GLY A 17 3.94 -4.07 10.20
CA GLY A 17 4.49 -4.61 11.45
C GLY A 17 5.78 -3.94 11.96
N CYS A 18 6.48 -3.14 11.14
CA CYS A 18 7.69 -2.45 11.57
C CYS A 18 7.42 -1.11 12.27
N SER A 19 8.28 -0.73 13.22
CA SER A 19 8.15 0.52 13.98
C SER A 19 8.21 1.77 13.10
N TYR A 20 9.01 1.73 12.03
CA TYR A 20 9.12 2.82 11.07
C TYR A 20 7.83 3.04 10.29
N SER A 21 7.21 1.96 9.79
CA SER A 21 5.93 2.03 9.07
C SER A 21 4.83 2.59 9.95
N LEU A 22 4.75 2.17 11.23
CA LEU A 22 3.78 2.71 12.17
C LEU A 22 4.01 4.21 12.43
N ARG A 23 5.26 4.63 12.66
CA ARG A 23 5.62 6.03 12.91
C ARG A 23 5.26 6.92 11.72
N ASP A 24 5.67 6.51 10.53
CA ASP A 24 5.54 7.33 9.33
C ASP A 24 4.04 7.41 8.92
N SER A 25 3.31 6.29 9.03
CA SER A 25 1.85 6.25 8.83
C SER A 25 1.11 7.18 9.80
N ASN A 26 1.49 7.17 11.08
CA ASN A 26 0.87 8.04 12.09
C ASN A 26 1.23 9.51 11.92
N THR A 27 2.43 9.80 11.42
CA THR A 27 2.87 11.16 11.10
C THR A 27 2.04 11.74 9.97
N TRP A 28 1.85 10.98 8.88
CA TRP A 28 1.00 11.38 7.77
C TRP A 28 -0.47 11.54 8.21
N ARG A 29 -1.01 10.56 8.95
CA ARG A 29 -2.38 10.64 9.50
C ARG A 29 -2.60 11.90 10.33
N LYS A 30 -1.66 12.25 11.21
CA LYS A 30 -1.71 13.47 12.01
C LYS A 30 -1.75 14.74 11.14
N GLN A 31 -1.02 14.79 10.03
CA GLN A 31 -1.02 15.93 9.11
C GLN A 31 -2.37 16.08 8.37
N GLN A 32 -3.03 14.97 8.09
CA GLN A 32 -4.33 14.92 7.42
C GLN A 32 -5.54 15.03 8.39
N GLY A 33 -5.30 15.18 9.70
CA GLY A 33 -6.37 15.18 10.70
C GLY A 33 -7.01 13.81 10.95
N ILE A 34 -6.35 12.74 10.51
CA ILE A 34 -6.80 11.35 10.62
C ILE A 34 -6.32 10.78 11.98
N PRO A 35 -7.18 10.09 12.75
CA PRO A 35 -6.80 9.34 13.94
C PRO A 35 -5.60 8.41 13.72
N PRO A 36 -4.63 8.36 14.66
CA PRO A 36 -3.46 7.52 14.52
C PRO A 36 -3.77 6.04 14.70
N VAL A 37 -2.96 5.20 14.07
CA VAL A 37 -2.96 3.75 14.21
C VAL A 37 -2.55 3.36 15.62
N ARG A 38 -3.39 2.61 16.32
CA ARG A 38 -3.13 2.10 17.68
C ARG A 38 -2.92 0.59 17.68
N ILE A 39 -1.82 0.15 18.30
CA ILE A 39 -1.54 -1.27 18.54
C ILE A 39 -2.46 -1.77 19.67
N GLY A 40 -3.23 -2.83 19.42
CA GLY A 40 -4.09 -3.46 20.43
C GLY A 40 -5.44 -2.75 20.65
N GLY A 41 -6.53 -3.50 20.81
CA GLY A 41 -7.93 -3.00 20.88
C GLY A 41 -8.80 -3.39 19.66
N ASP A 42 -10.03 -2.89 19.59
CA ASP A 42 -11.02 -3.23 18.54
C ASP A 42 -11.05 -2.25 17.35
N THR A 43 -10.37 -1.10 17.47
CA THR A 43 -10.39 -0.01 16.47
C THR A 43 -8.98 0.41 16.13
N ALA A 44 -8.52 0.22 14.88
CA ALA A 44 -7.14 0.55 14.51
C ALA A 44 -7.00 2.01 14.07
N GLY A 45 -8.07 2.67 13.63
CA GLY A 45 -8.03 4.06 13.19
C GLY A 45 -9.45 4.62 12.99
N LEU A 46 -9.80 4.96 11.75
CA LEU A 46 -11.15 5.43 11.38
C LEU A 46 -12.23 4.34 11.48
N GLY A 47 -11.84 3.08 11.59
CA GLY A 47 -12.77 1.97 11.51
C GLY A 47 -12.33 0.77 12.33
N THR A 48 -13.01 -0.33 12.05
CA THR A 48 -12.74 -1.61 12.68
C THR A 48 -11.50 -2.25 12.08
N ARG A 49 -10.92 -3.15 12.85
CA ARG A 49 -9.69 -3.84 12.46
C ARG A 49 -9.93 -5.05 11.60
N TYR A 50 -11.19 -5.38 11.34
CA TYR A 50 -11.61 -6.64 10.79
C TYR A 50 -12.22 -6.41 9.41
N PHE A 51 -12.18 -7.44 8.56
CA PHE A 51 -13.05 -7.50 7.39
C PHE A 51 -14.50 -7.58 7.87
N GLU A 52 -15.35 -6.70 7.36
CA GLU A 52 -16.77 -6.63 7.73
C GLU A 52 -17.68 -6.92 6.53
N ASP A 53 -17.27 -6.49 5.35
CA ASP A 53 -18.11 -6.49 4.17
C ASP A 53 -17.28 -6.95 2.96
N ALA A 54 -17.49 -8.21 2.59
CA ALA A 54 -16.73 -8.84 1.53
C ALA A 54 -17.00 -8.22 0.15
N GLU A 55 -18.17 -7.61 -0.05
CA GLU A 55 -18.57 -6.97 -1.30
C GLU A 55 -17.88 -5.62 -1.45
N LYS A 56 -17.95 -4.77 -0.41
CA LYS A 56 -17.25 -3.48 -0.41
C LYS A 56 -15.74 -3.63 -0.53
N ASP A 57 -15.16 -4.55 0.24
CA ASP A 57 -13.72 -4.82 0.19
C ASP A 57 -13.29 -5.35 -1.19
N ALA A 58 -14.16 -6.05 -1.92
CA ALA A 58 -13.89 -6.48 -3.29
C ALA A 58 -14.05 -5.35 -4.32
N GLU A 59 -14.99 -4.43 -4.11
CA GLU A 59 -15.25 -3.30 -4.99
C GLU A 59 -14.12 -2.25 -4.95
N GLU A 60 -13.54 -1.99 -3.78
CA GLU A 60 -12.35 -1.13 -3.61
C GLU A 60 -11.12 -1.65 -4.39
N GLU A 61 -11.08 -2.96 -4.64
CA GLU A 61 -10.02 -3.60 -5.43
C GLU A 61 -10.38 -3.82 -6.90
N SER A 62 -11.51 -3.29 -7.36
CA SER A 62 -11.89 -3.35 -8.76
C SER A 62 -10.83 -2.64 -9.63
N GLN A 63 -10.59 -3.18 -10.82
CA GLN A 63 -9.56 -2.65 -11.72
C GLN A 63 -9.75 -1.16 -12.02
N GLU A 64 -11.00 -0.72 -12.13
CA GLU A 64 -11.35 0.69 -12.38
C GLU A 64 -10.94 1.62 -11.24
N VAL A 65 -11.18 1.21 -9.99
CA VAL A 65 -10.77 1.97 -8.80
C VAL A 65 -9.25 2.03 -8.71
N VAL A 66 -8.58 0.90 -8.94
CA VAL A 66 -7.11 0.81 -8.96
C VAL A 66 -6.52 1.72 -10.05
N ASP A 67 -7.07 1.69 -11.26
CA ASP A 67 -6.62 2.53 -12.37
C ASP A 67 -6.86 4.02 -12.10
N SER A 68 -7.97 4.37 -11.45
CA SER A 68 -8.25 5.76 -11.03
C SER A 68 -7.25 6.25 -9.99
N PHE A 69 -6.91 5.41 -9.01
CA PHE A 69 -5.92 5.71 -7.99
C PHE A 69 -4.54 6.01 -8.60
N PHE A 70 -4.11 5.20 -9.57
CA PHE A 70 -2.82 5.42 -10.23
C PHE A 70 -2.81 6.70 -11.08
N LYS A 71 -3.90 7.05 -11.76
CA LYS A 71 -4.00 8.33 -12.48
C LYS A 71 -3.92 9.53 -11.53
N ASP A 72 -4.59 9.48 -10.39
CA ASP A 72 -4.53 10.55 -9.40
C ASP A 72 -3.14 10.68 -8.77
N ALA A 73 -2.47 9.55 -8.52
CA ALA A 73 -1.10 9.54 -8.05
C ALA A 73 -0.12 10.13 -9.08
N GLU A 74 -0.30 9.84 -10.38
CA GLU A 74 0.47 10.48 -11.45
C GLU A 74 0.22 12.00 -11.48
N ASN A 75 -1.02 12.45 -11.27
CA ASN A 75 -1.31 13.89 -11.21
C ASN A 75 -0.69 14.59 -9.98
N GLN A 76 -0.59 13.92 -8.83
CA GLN A 76 -0.04 14.50 -7.59
C GLN A 76 1.48 14.35 -7.45
N PHE A 77 2.07 13.28 -8.00
CA PHE A 77 3.46 12.89 -7.77
C PHE A 77 4.23 12.59 -9.07
N GLY A 78 3.64 12.85 -10.25
CA GLY A 78 4.20 12.57 -11.57
C GLY A 78 5.43 13.41 -11.89
N ASP A 79 6.56 13.06 -11.31
CA ASP A 79 7.85 13.31 -11.94
C ASP A 79 8.03 12.22 -13.00
N GLU A 80 7.66 12.52 -14.25
CA GLU A 80 7.82 11.64 -15.41
C GLU A 80 9.24 11.07 -15.52
N THR A 81 10.23 11.83 -15.05
CA THR A 81 11.65 11.45 -15.09
C THR A 81 12.11 10.62 -13.88
N ARG A 82 11.24 10.35 -12.88
CA ARG A 82 11.61 9.63 -11.65
C ARG A 82 12.14 8.23 -11.93
N LEU A 83 11.48 7.50 -12.83
CA LEU A 83 11.92 6.17 -13.24
C LEU A 83 13.28 6.26 -13.94
N GLU A 84 13.43 7.15 -14.92
CA GLU A 84 14.68 7.36 -15.64
C GLU A 84 15.85 7.71 -14.70
N LYS A 85 15.65 8.62 -13.73
CA LYS A 85 16.64 8.96 -12.69
C LYS A 85 17.03 7.77 -11.81
N VAL A 86 16.08 6.90 -11.46
CA VAL A 86 16.36 5.69 -10.65
C VAL A 86 17.19 4.66 -11.43
N TYR A 87 17.04 4.63 -12.75
CA TYR A 87 17.70 3.66 -13.64
C TYR A 87 18.94 4.20 -14.37
N GLU A 88 19.24 5.50 -14.27
CA GLU A 88 20.35 6.18 -14.96
C GLU A 88 21.72 5.51 -14.70
N GLY A 89 21.92 4.90 -13.53
CA GLY A 89 23.14 4.15 -13.17
C GLY A 89 23.04 2.62 -13.28
N ARG A 90 21.88 2.06 -13.64
CA ARG A 90 21.64 0.60 -13.65
C ARG A 90 21.81 -0.07 -15.03
N LYS A 91 22.28 0.65 -16.05
CA LYS A 91 22.61 0.02 -17.33
C LYS A 91 23.74 -0.99 -17.10
N LYS A 92 23.39 -2.29 -17.05
CA LYS A 92 24.37 -3.39 -17.09
C LYS A 92 25.21 -3.18 -18.35
N ASN A 93 26.53 -3.24 -18.21
CA ASN A 93 27.45 -3.28 -19.33
C ASN A 93 26.94 -4.35 -20.32
N ALA A 94 26.71 -3.98 -21.57
CA ALA A 94 26.11 -4.84 -22.61
C ALA A 94 27.03 -6.00 -23.08
N GLY A 95 27.96 -6.44 -22.23
CA GLY A 95 29.03 -7.39 -22.58
C GLY A 95 29.15 -8.63 -21.70
N THR A 96 28.23 -8.89 -20.77
CA THR A 96 28.29 -10.11 -19.93
C THR A 96 26.86 -10.52 -19.54
N ALA A 97 26.14 -11.08 -20.52
CA ALA A 97 24.78 -11.58 -20.34
C ALA A 97 24.70 -13.10 -20.20
N ASP A 98 25.84 -13.79 -19.98
CA ASP A 98 25.89 -15.25 -20.09
C ASP A 98 26.43 -15.99 -18.87
N GLU A 99 26.62 -15.34 -17.73
CA GLU A 99 27.02 -16.06 -16.52
C GLU A 99 26.21 -15.59 -15.31
N ASN A 100 25.48 -16.56 -14.75
CA ASN A 100 24.81 -16.55 -13.45
C ASN A 100 23.33 -16.17 -13.48
N ASN A 101 22.52 -17.18 -13.80
CA ASN A 101 21.13 -17.29 -13.39
C ASN A 101 21.08 -18.24 -12.17
N TRP A 102 21.10 -17.68 -10.97
CA TRP A 102 20.74 -18.33 -9.70
C TRP A 102 19.79 -17.39 -8.96
#